data_AF-A0A923XWQ7-F1
#
_entry.id   AF-A0A923XWQ7-F1
#
_cell.length_a   1.000
_cell.length_b   1.000
_cell.length_c   1.000
_cell.angle_alpha   90.00
_cell.angle_beta   90.00
_cell.angle_gamma   90.00
#
_symmetry.space_group_name_H-M   'P 1'
#
loop_
_entity.id
_entity.type
_entity.pdbx_description
1 polymer ?
#
loop_
_entity_poly.entity_id
_entity_poly.type
_entity_poly.pdbx_seq_one_letter_code
_entity_poly.pdbx_strand_id
1 'polypeptide(L)' 'EKTIDELLELSQEEFSKLFKNSPIKRSKLKGFLRNVIAMISSSKNPKYLPILEKLSIHDEEMVRNQALKAIDKIFIQ' A
#
# COMPACT_ATOMS: atom_id res chain seq x y z
N GLU A 1 -2.93 -9.86 -14.49
CA GLU A 1 -2.38 -8.63 -13.88
C GLU A 1 -2.58 -8.74 -12.37
N LYS A 2 -1.67 -8.23 -11.53
CA LYS A 2 -1.87 -8.27 -10.07
C LYS A 2 -2.92 -7.26 -9.64
N THR A 3 -3.77 -7.65 -8.69
CA THR A 3 -4.72 -6.77 -8.03
C THR A 3 -4.01 -5.80 -7.08
N ILE A 4 -4.71 -4.74 -6.65
CA ILE A 4 -4.16 -3.77 -5.69
C ILE A 4 -3.82 -4.44 -4.36
N ASP A 5 -4.63 -5.38 -3.91
CA ASP A 5 -4.40 -6.11 -2.65
C ASP A 5 -3.12 -6.96 -2.76
N GLU A 6 -2.94 -7.69 -3.86
CA GLU A 6 -1.70 -8.44 -4.12
C GLU A 6 -0.45 -7.55 -4.23
N LEU A 7 -0.59 -6.30 -4.69
CA LEU A 7 0.52 -5.35 -4.76
C LEU A 7 0.92 -4.84 -3.37
N LEU A 8 -0.02 -4.75 -2.43
CA LEU A 8 0.22 -4.30 -1.07
C LEU A 8 0.87 -5.37 -0.17
N GLU A 9 0.82 -6.63 -0.60
CA GLU A 9 1.38 -7.77 0.13
C GLU A 9 2.77 -8.18 -0.37
N LEU A 10 3.33 -7.48 -1.35
CA LEU A 10 4.64 -7.82 -1.90
C LEU A 10 5.73 -7.75 -0.83
N SER A 11 6.52 -8.81 -0.73
CA SER A 11 7.82 -8.75 -0.08
C SER A 11 8.81 -7.89 -0.87
N GLN A 12 9.93 -7.52 -0.24
CA GLN A 12 10.99 -6.75 -0.90
C GLN A 12 11.58 -7.52 -2.09
N GLU A 13 11.66 -8.84 -1.99
CA GLU A 13 12.15 -9.71 -3.07
C GLU A 13 11.16 -9.72 -4.24
N GLU A 14 9.88 -9.95 -3.98
CA GLU A 14 8.84 -9.97 -5.01
C GLU A 14 8.72 -8.62 -5.72
N PHE A 15 8.73 -7.52 -4.97
CA PHE A 15 8.78 -6.17 -5.55
C PHE A 15 9.99 -5.99 -6.47
N SER A 16 11.17 -6.45 -6.04
CA SER A 16 12.40 -6.28 -6.81
C SER A 16 12.43 -7.10 -8.09
N LYS A 17 11.78 -8.29 -8.09
CA LYS A 17 11.57 -9.13 -9.26
C LYS A 17 10.51 -8.52 -10.19
N LEU A 18 9.36 -8.13 -9.66
CA LEU A 18 8.22 -7.61 -10.42
C LEU A 18 8.58 -6.32 -11.17
N PHE A 19 9.28 -5.39 -10.51
CA PHE A 19 9.68 -4.11 -11.11
C PHE A 19 11.12 -4.12 -11.62
N LYS A 20 11.70 -5.29 -11.92
CA LYS A 20 13.01 -5.37 -12.56
C LYS A 20 12.98 -4.60 -13.89
N ASN A 21 13.96 -3.71 -14.09
CA ASN A 21 14.05 -2.81 -15.25
C ASN A 21 12.88 -1.80 -15.40
N SER A 22 12.07 -1.61 -14.36
CA SER A 22 11.04 -0.57 -14.33
C SER A 22 11.51 0.66 -13.54
N PRO A 23 11.20 1.90 -14.00
CA PRO A 23 11.41 3.11 -13.22
C PRO A 23 10.76 3.08 -11.84
N ILE A 24 9.71 2.27 -11.64
CA ILE A 24 9.02 2.10 -10.35
C ILE A 24 9.98 1.61 -9.27
N LYS A 25 10.97 0.78 -9.62
CA LYS A 25 11.92 0.19 -8.67
C LYS A 25 12.70 1.24 -7.87
N ARG A 26 12.91 2.44 -8.42
CA ARG A 26 13.59 3.55 -7.73
C ARG A 26 12.89 4.00 -6.45
N SER A 27 11.57 3.76 -6.35
CA SER A 27 10.78 4.09 -5.16
C SER A 27 10.98 3.11 -4.00
N LYS A 28 11.55 1.92 -4.28
CA LYS A 28 11.62 0.77 -3.35
C LYS A 28 10.22 0.31 -2.89
N LEU A 29 10.14 -0.84 -2.20
CA LEU A 29 8.85 -1.36 -1.73
C LEU A 29 8.12 -0.34 -0.86
N LYS A 30 8.84 0.24 0.10
CA LYS A 30 8.29 1.24 1.03
C LYS A 30 7.64 2.45 0.33
N GLY A 31 8.31 3.02 -0.67
CA GLY A 31 7.77 4.16 -1.42
C GLY A 31 6.60 3.76 -2.32
N PHE A 32 6.67 2.56 -2.89
CA PHE A 32 5.58 1.98 -3.67
C PHE A 32 4.31 1.77 -2.81
N LEU A 33 4.41 1.08 -1.68
CA LEU A 33 3.28 0.82 -0.77
C LEU A 33 2.61 2.13 -0.34
N ARG A 34 3.39 3.15 0.02
CA ARG A 34 2.87 4.48 0.36
C ARG A 34 2.03 5.07 -0.77
N ASN A 35 2.50 4.97 -2.01
CA ASN A 35 1.80 5.54 -3.15
C ASN A 35 0.51 4.77 -3.44
N VAL A 36 0.51 3.44 -3.30
CA VAL A 36 -0.69 2.60 -3.46
C VAL A 36 -1.71 2.92 -2.36
N ILE A 37 -1.29 3.03 -1.10
CA ILE A 37 -2.17 3.43 0.02
C ILE A 37 -2.76 4.83 -0.21
N ALA A 38 -1.97 5.79 -0.70
CA ALA A 38 -2.46 7.13 -1.00
C ALA A 38 -3.53 7.11 -2.11
N MET A 39 -3.33 6.31 -3.16
CA MET A 39 -4.32 6.09 -4.21
C MET A 39 -5.61 5.48 -3.64
N ILE A 40 -5.51 4.44 -2.80
CA ILE A 40 -6.66 3.83 -2.11
C ILE A 40 -7.41 4.87 -1.28
N SER A 41 -6.68 5.62 -0.45
CA SER A 41 -7.25 6.65 0.41
C SER A 41 -8.02 7.70 -0.39
N SER A 42 -7.50 8.10 -1.56
CA SER A 42 -8.18 9.02 -2.47
C SER A 42 -9.49 8.46 -3.02
N SER A 43 -9.54 7.14 -3.28
CA SER A 43 -10.75 6.48 -3.79
C SER A 43 -11.89 6.38 -2.76
N LYS A 44 -11.59 6.57 -1.45
CA LYS A 44 -12.53 6.38 -0.33
C LYS A 44 -13.34 5.06 -0.39
N ASN A 45 -12.80 4.03 -1.04
CA ASN A 45 -13.56 2.80 -1.29
C ASN A 45 -13.43 1.82 -0.10
N PRO A 46 -14.52 1.49 0.60
CA PRO A 46 -14.48 0.60 1.78
C PRO A 46 -13.97 -0.81 1.50
N LYS A 47 -13.95 -1.25 0.23
CA LYS A 47 -13.43 -2.59 -0.14
C LYS A 47 -11.97 -2.81 0.28
N TYR A 48 -11.21 -1.73 0.46
CA TYR A 48 -9.81 -1.79 0.87
C TYR A 48 -9.62 -1.75 2.39
N LEU A 49 -10.67 -1.66 3.20
CA LEU A 49 -10.55 -1.69 4.67
C LEU A 49 -9.78 -2.92 5.17
N PRO A 50 -10.05 -4.16 4.71
CA PRO A 50 -9.32 -5.33 5.21
C PRO A 50 -7.80 -5.26 5.00
N ILE A 51 -7.35 -4.81 3.82
CA ILE A 51 -5.93 -4.68 3.53
C ILE A 51 -5.30 -3.51 4.29
N LEU A 52 -6.02 -2.41 4.47
CA LEU A 52 -5.55 -1.27 5.28
C LEU A 52 -5.41 -1.64 6.75
N GLU A 53 -6.34 -2.41 7.32
CA GLU A 53 -6.26 -2.92 8.69
C GLU A 53 -5.02 -3.80 8.87
N LYS A 54 -4.76 -4.72 7.92
CA LYS A 54 -3.51 -5.51 7.91
C LYS A 54 -2.26 -4.63 7.87
N LEU A 55 -2.26 -3.59 7.04
CA LEU A 55 -1.11 -2.68 6.93
C LEU A 55 -0.96 -1.74 8.13
N SER A 56 -2.01 -1.54 8.93
CA SER A 56 -1.98 -0.70 10.13
C SER A 56 -1.09 -1.24 11.24
N ILE A 57 -0.72 -2.53 11.19
CA ILE A 57 0.18 -3.23 12.13
C ILE A 57 1.52 -3.65 11.49
N HIS A 58 1.82 -3.19 10.27
CA HIS A 58 3.04 -3.50 9.54
C HIS A 58 4.34 -3.06 10.26
N ASP A 59 5.45 -3.80 10.12
CA ASP A 59 6.70 -3.47 10.83
C ASP A 59 7.24 -2.08 10.46
N GLU A 60 7.19 -1.74 9.16
CA GLU A 60 7.49 -0.39 8.67
C GLU A 60 6.51 0.68 9.19
N GLU A 61 6.99 1.54 10.08
CA GLU A 61 6.23 2.64 10.68
C GLU A 61 5.53 3.55 9.65
N MET A 62 6.21 3.88 8.56
CA MET A 62 5.62 4.74 7.53
C MET A 62 4.42 4.08 6.85
N VAL A 63 4.45 2.75 6.67
CA VAL A 63 3.34 2.00 6.07
C VAL A 63 2.15 1.99 7.04
N ARG A 64 2.38 1.67 8.32
CA ARG A 64 1.32 1.73 9.35
C ARG A 64 0.66 3.09 9.44
N ASN A 65 1.47 4.14 9.56
CA ASN A 65 0.96 5.50 9.74
C ASN A 65 0.13 5.97 8.54
N GLN A 66 0.46 5.50 7.33
CA GLN A 66 -0.31 5.81 6.13
C GLN A 66 -1.60 4.99 6.06
N ALA A 67 -1.56 3.72 6.45
CA ALA A 67 -2.75 2.87 6.50
C ALA A 67 -3.78 3.39 7.51
N LEU A 68 -3.37 3.73 8.74
CA LEU A 68 -4.25 4.31 9.76
C LEU A 68 -4.94 5.59 9.26
N LYS A 69 -4.17 6.52 8.67
CA LYS A 69 -4.73 7.75 8.08
C LYS A 69 -5.71 7.46 6.94
N ALA A 70 -5.48 6.41 6.15
CA ALA A 70 -6.37 6.03 5.07
C ALA A 70 -7.69 5.45 5.62
N ILE A 71 -7.62 4.63 6.67
CA ILE A 71 -8.79 4.10 7.39
C ILE A 71 -9.65 5.26 7.92
N ASP A 72 -9.04 6.20 8.65
CA ASP A 72 -9.75 7.37 9.19
C ASP A 72 -10.51 8.14 8.10
N LYS A 73 -9.86 8.35 6.94
CA LYS A 73 -10.45 9.07 5.81
C LYS A 73 -11.59 8.32 5.11
N ILE A 74 -11.64 6.99 5.20
CA ILE A 74 -12.76 6.22 4.65
C ILE A 74 -13.99 6.39 5.54
N PHE A 75 -13.79 6.50 6.87
CA PHE A 75 -14.88 6.67 7.83
C PHE A 75 -15.37 8.12 7.98
N ILE A 76 -14.49 9.11 7.77
CA ILE A 76 -14.85 10.53 7.78
C ILE A 76 -15.36 10.91 6.38
N GLN A 77 -16.68 10.81 6.16
CA GLN A 77 -17.33 11.18 4.89
C GLN A 77 -17.19 12.66 4.58
#